data_AF-A0A811TZ16-F1
#
_entry.id   AF-A0A811TZ16-F1
#
_cell.length_a   1.000
_cell.length_b   1.000
_cell.length_c   1.000
_cell.angle_alpha   90.00
_cell.angle_beta   90.00
_cell.angle_gamma   90.00
#
_symmetry.space_group_name_H-M   'P 1'
#
loop_
_entity.id
_entity.type
_entity.pdbx_description
1 polymer ?
#
loop_
_entity_poly.entity_id
_entity_poly.type
_entity_poly.pdbx_seq_one_letter_code
_entity_poly.pdbx_strand_id
1 'polypeptide(L)'
;MIKTYRGQVEKELRDICSDILKCARKAPHSMRHYRREQSIYYKMKGDYHRYLAEFATGSDRKDAAENSLIAYKAASDIAMNDLPPTHPIRLGLALNFSVFYTKFSILRIAPADWRKQLSTMPLLSWTP
;
A
#
# COMPACT_ATOMS: atom_id res chain seq x y z
N MET A 1 -13.69 -21.90 20.23
CA MET A 1 -12.64 -21.08 20.89
C MET A 1 -11.72 -20.39 19.90
N ILE A 2 -10.96 -21.11 19.06
CA ILE A 2 -9.96 -20.48 18.15
C ILE A 2 -10.58 -19.49 17.14
N LYS A 3 -11.70 -19.84 16.50
CA LYS A 3 -12.39 -18.95 15.54
C LYS A 3 -12.90 -17.66 16.20
N THR A 4 -13.42 -17.77 17.41
CA THR A 4 -13.94 -16.63 18.19
C THR A 4 -12.81 -15.66 18.56
N TYR A 5 -11.70 -16.19 19.08
CA TYR A 5 -10.54 -15.38 19.43
C TYR A 5 -9.90 -14.72 18.20
N ARG A 6 -9.79 -15.46 17.09
CA ARG A 6 -9.36 -14.90 15.80
C ARG A 6 -10.25 -13.73 15.37
N GLY A 7 -11.57 -13.85 15.50
CA GLY A 7 -12.50 -12.78 15.17
C GLY A 7 -12.33 -11.52 16.04
N GLN A 8 -11.98 -11.68 17.32
CA GLN A 8 -11.66 -10.55 18.19
C GLN A 8 -10.39 -9.82 17.73
N VAL A 9 -9.32 -10.56 17.45
CA VAL A 9 -8.06 -9.99 16.93
C VAL A 9 -8.26 -9.30 15.58
N GLU A 10 -9.00 -9.91 14.65
CA GLU A 10 -9.30 -9.30 13.35
C GLU A 10 -10.12 -8.00 13.49
N LYS A 11 -11.00 -7.92 14.50
CA LYS A 11 -11.74 -6.70 14.81
C LYS A 11 -10.81 -5.60 15.34
N GLU A 12 -9.98 -5.90 16.33
CA GLU A 12 -9.02 -4.93 16.89
C GLU A 12 -8.06 -4.40 15.82
N LEU A 13 -7.52 -5.29 14.97
CA LEU A 13 -6.68 -4.89 13.84
C LEU A 13 -7.41 -3.98 12.86
N ARG A 14 -8.68 -4.28 12.56
CA ARG A 14 -9.51 -3.45 11.69
C ARG A 14 -9.74 -2.06 12.28
N ASP A 15 -10.03 -1.98 13.57
CA ASP A 15 -10.29 -0.72 14.27
C ASP A 15 -9.02 0.16 14.28
N ILE A 16 -7.87 -0.42 14.64
CA ILE A 16 -6.57 0.29 14.61
C ILE A 16 -6.24 0.79 13.20
N CYS A 17 -6.35 -0.07 12.18
CA CYS A 17 -6.07 0.33 10.80
C CYS A 17 -7.01 1.45 10.35
N SER A 18 -8.30 1.35 10.71
CA SER A 18 -9.30 2.37 10.36
C SER A 18 -9.01 3.71 11.01
N ASP A 19 -8.59 3.73 12.27
CA ASP A 19 -8.28 4.97 12.97
C ASP A 19 -7.03 5.65 12.43
N ILE A 20 -5.99 4.89 12.10
CA ILE A 20 -4.80 5.42 11.45
C ILE A 20 -5.14 5.99 10.06
N LEU A 21 -5.95 5.28 9.27
CA LEU A 21 -6.42 5.75 7.96
C LEU A 21 -7.32 7.00 8.05
N LYS A 22 -8.11 7.16 9.12
CA LYS A 22 -8.89 8.38 9.38
C LYS A 22 -7.98 9.56 9.70
N CYS A 23 -6.99 9.39 10.58
CA CYS A 23 -5.98 10.41 10.84
C CYS A 23 -5.26 10.81 9.55
N ALA A 24 -5.01 9.82 8.70
CA ALA A 24 -4.31 10.02 7.45
C ALA A 24 -5.06 10.99 6.50
N ARG A 25 -6.39 10.86 6.35
CA ARG A 25 -7.22 11.66 5.40
C ARG A 25 -7.02 13.18 5.47
N LYS A 26 -6.57 13.74 6.59
CA LYS A 26 -6.38 15.18 6.79
C LYS A 26 -5.03 15.71 6.27
N ALA A 27 -4.03 14.84 6.07
CA ALA A 27 -2.66 15.21 5.76
C ALA A 27 -2.38 15.79 4.35
N PRO A 28 -3.08 15.41 3.25
CA PRO A 28 -2.69 15.81 1.89
C PRO A 28 -2.74 17.33 1.64
N HIS A 29 -3.62 18.06 2.33
CA HIS A 29 -3.76 19.51 2.14
C HIS A 29 -2.64 20.30 2.83
N SER A 30 -2.16 19.83 3.98
CA SER A 30 -1.09 20.48 4.75
C SER A 30 0.32 20.17 4.22
N MET A 31 0.47 19.15 3.37
CA MET A 31 1.79 18.65 2.94
C MET A 31 2.15 18.98 1.48
N ARG A 32 1.44 19.91 0.81
CA ARG A 32 1.69 20.23 -0.62
C ARG A 32 3.15 20.59 -0.94
N HIS A 33 3.85 21.23 0.01
CA HIS A 33 5.26 21.63 -0.15
C HIS A 33 6.26 20.58 0.37
N TYR A 34 5.79 19.53 1.03
CA TYR A 34 6.59 18.52 1.71
C TYR A 34 6.48 17.17 0.98
N ARG A 35 7.05 17.11 -0.24
CA ARG A 35 6.89 15.99 -1.18
C ARG A 35 7.43 14.67 -0.62
N ARG A 36 8.56 14.70 0.10
CA ARG A 36 9.11 13.52 0.79
C ARG A 36 8.13 12.95 1.80
N GLU A 37 7.63 13.80 2.68
CA GLU A 37 6.70 13.48 3.74
C GLU A 37 5.38 12.99 3.16
N GLN A 38 4.94 13.59 2.05
CA GLN A 38 3.78 13.16 1.28
C GLN A 38 3.98 11.74 0.72
N SER A 39 5.16 11.41 0.19
CA SER A 39 5.46 10.04 -0.29
C SER A 39 5.44 9.00 0.84
N ILE A 40 6.02 9.32 2.00
CA ILE A 40 6.00 8.47 3.20
C ILE A 40 4.56 8.25 3.67
N TYR A 41 3.79 9.32 3.70
CA TYR A 41 2.39 9.30 4.08
C TYR A 41 1.56 8.35 3.18
N TYR A 42 1.68 8.47 1.85
CA TYR A 42 0.97 7.58 0.93
C TYR A 42 1.47 6.13 1.04
N LYS A 43 2.77 5.93 1.29
CA LYS A 43 3.32 4.60 1.57
C LYS A 43 2.65 3.98 2.81
N MET A 44 2.57 4.73 3.92
CA MET A 44 1.90 4.26 5.14
C MET A 44 0.44 3.93 4.87
N LYS A 45 -0.29 4.79 4.14
CA LYS A 45 -1.67 4.52 3.73
C LYS A 45 -1.78 3.19 2.96
N GLY A 46 -0.86 2.93 2.03
CA GLY A 46 -0.76 1.66 1.30
C GLY A 46 -0.50 0.47 2.23
N ASP A 47 0.42 0.60 3.19
CA ASP A 47 0.73 -0.43 4.18
C ASP A 47 -0.50 -0.81 5.03
N TYR A 48 -1.29 0.16 5.52
CA TYR A 48 -2.48 -0.12 6.34
C TYR A 48 -3.63 -0.74 5.52
N HIS A 49 -3.86 -0.28 4.30
CA HIS A 49 -4.82 -0.95 3.41
C HIS A 49 -4.37 -2.37 3.04
N ARG A 50 -3.07 -2.57 2.84
CA ARG A 50 -2.50 -3.90 2.63
C ARG A 50 -2.77 -4.81 3.82
N TYR A 51 -2.55 -4.35 5.06
CA TYR A 51 -2.85 -5.12 6.26
C TYR A 51 -4.33 -5.52 6.35
N LEU A 52 -5.25 -4.58 6.09
CA LEU A 52 -6.69 -4.88 6.04
C LEU A 52 -7.01 -5.99 5.02
N ALA A 53 -6.38 -5.95 3.85
CA ALA A 53 -6.60 -6.94 2.79
C ALA A 53 -6.06 -8.34 3.15
N GLU A 54 -5.17 -8.49 4.13
CA GLU A 54 -4.62 -9.80 4.50
C GLU A 54 -5.64 -10.71 5.21
N PHE A 55 -6.59 -10.11 5.95
CA PHE A 55 -7.58 -10.84 6.72
C PHE A 55 -9.03 -10.57 6.30
N ALA A 56 -9.29 -9.49 5.55
CA ALA A 56 -10.59 -9.25 4.94
C ALA A 56 -11.01 -10.40 3.99
N THR A 57 -12.28 -10.49 3.64
CA THR A 57 -12.84 -11.51 2.72
C THR A 57 -13.76 -10.85 1.69
N GLY A 58 -14.09 -11.57 0.62
CA GLY A 58 -15.07 -11.08 -0.37
C GLY A 58 -14.72 -9.74 -1.01
N SER A 59 -15.69 -8.82 -1.03
CA SER A 59 -15.56 -7.45 -1.54
C SER A 59 -14.58 -6.62 -0.72
N ASP A 60 -14.65 -6.68 0.61
CA ASP A 60 -13.80 -5.89 1.51
C ASP A 60 -12.31 -6.12 1.22
N ARG A 61 -11.95 -7.36 0.87
CA ARG A 61 -10.57 -7.70 0.48
C ARG A 61 -10.16 -7.01 -0.81
N LYS A 62 -11.03 -7.00 -1.82
CA LYS A 62 -10.77 -6.36 -3.12
C LYS A 62 -10.63 -4.85 -2.94
N ASP A 63 -11.56 -4.24 -2.21
CA ASP A 63 -11.57 -2.80 -1.96
C ASP A 63 -10.31 -2.38 -1.18
N ALA A 64 -9.92 -3.14 -0.16
CA ALA A 64 -8.69 -2.88 0.59
C ALA A 64 -7.43 -3.04 -0.29
N ALA A 65 -7.38 -4.06 -1.15
CA ALA A 65 -6.26 -4.26 -2.07
C ALA A 65 -6.17 -3.14 -3.13
N GLU A 66 -7.30 -2.70 -3.69
CA GLU A 66 -7.36 -1.58 -4.64
C GLU A 66 -6.94 -0.26 -4.00
N ASN A 67 -7.42 0.04 -2.80
CA ASN A 67 -7.02 1.23 -2.05
C ASN A 67 -5.52 1.22 -1.70
N SER A 68 -4.98 0.05 -1.37
CA SER A 68 -3.54 -0.16 -1.17
C SER A 68 -2.76 0.16 -2.45
N LEU A 69 -3.20 -0.38 -3.59
CA LEU A 69 -2.59 -0.15 -4.90
C LEU A 69 -2.58 1.34 -5.28
N ILE A 70 -3.70 2.02 -5.12
CA ILE A 70 -3.83 3.46 -5.41
C ILE A 70 -2.86 4.27 -4.54
N ALA A 71 -2.77 3.95 -3.24
CA ALA A 71 -1.89 4.65 -2.33
C ALA A 71 -0.40 4.42 -2.67
N TYR A 72 0.01 3.19 -2.97
CA TYR A 72 1.39 2.92 -3.39
C TYR A 72 1.74 3.56 -4.72
N LYS A 73 0.82 3.63 -5.69
CA LYS A 73 1.04 4.37 -6.95
C LYS A 73 1.27 5.85 -6.68
N ALA A 74 0.42 6.49 -5.88
CA ALA A 74 0.61 7.89 -5.49
C ALA A 74 1.94 8.13 -4.77
N ALA A 75 2.34 7.23 -3.86
CA ALA A 75 3.65 7.30 -3.21
C ALA A 75 4.80 7.17 -4.21
N SER A 76 4.64 6.27 -5.19
CA SER A 76 5.64 5.97 -6.22
C SER A 76 5.85 7.15 -7.14
N ASP A 77 4.77 7.74 -7.64
CA ASP A 77 4.83 8.89 -8.55
C ASP A 77 5.53 10.07 -7.88
N ILE A 78 5.28 10.31 -6.59
CA ILE A 78 5.98 11.36 -5.83
C ILE A 78 7.46 11.00 -5.64
N ALA A 79 7.75 9.79 -5.14
CA ALA A 79 9.12 9.37 -4.88
C ALA A 79 9.99 9.33 -6.16
N MET A 80 9.40 9.02 -7.31
CA MET A 80 10.13 8.95 -8.58
C MET A 80 10.48 10.33 -9.13
N ASN A 81 9.60 11.31 -8.94
CA ASN A 81 9.81 12.69 -9.41
C ASN A 81 10.68 13.50 -8.45
N ASP A 82 10.56 13.25 -7.14
CA ASP A 82 11.14 14.11 -6.10
C ASP A 82 12.34 13.48 -5.37
N LEU A 83 12.67 12.20 -5.60
CA LEU A 83 13.79 11.52 -4.93
C LEU A 83 14.72 10.77 -5.88
N PRO A 84 16.05 10.80 -5.62
CA PRO A 84 17.00 10.03 -6.42
C PRO A 84 16.74 8.51 -6.26
N PRO A 85 17.09 7.69 -7.27
CA PRO A 85 16.88 6.24 -7.24
C PRO A 85 17.47 5.52 -6.02
N THR A 86 18.57 6.03 -5.45
CA THR A 86 19.26 5.47 -4.28
C THR A 86 18.68 5.92 -2.94
N HIS A 87 17.66 6.78 -2.93
CA HIS A 87 17.10 7.31 -1.69
C HIS A 87 16.43 6.20 -0.86
N PRO A 88 16.70 6.09 0.46
CA PRO A 88 16.16 5.02 1.31
C PRO A 88 14.63 4.90 1.29
N ILE A 89 13.91 6.04 1.25
CA ILE A 89 12.43 6.06 1.11
C ILE A 89 11.97 5.39 -0.19
N ARG A 90 12.65 5.66 -1.31
CA ARG A 90 12.29 5.11 -2.62
C ARG A 90 12.57 3.61 -2.67
N LEU A 91 13.69 3.17 -2.10
CA LEU A 91 14.02 1.75 -1.94
C LEU A 91 13.02 1.03 -1.03
N GLY A 92 12.70 1.59 0.13
CA GLY A 92 11.72 1.03 1.06
C GLY A 92 10.31 0.97 0.49
N LEU A 93 9.94 1.94 -0.37
CA LEU A 93 8.69 1.91 -1.11
C LEU A 93 8.69 0.80 -2.16
N ALA A 94 9.74 0.67 -2.96
CA ALA A 94 9.87 -0.40 -3.96
C ALA A 94 9.80 -1.79 -3.32
N LEU A 95 10.44 -1.96 -2.16
CA LEU A 95 10.37 -3.19 -1.38
C LEU A 95 8.94 -3.51 -0.91
N ASN A 96 8.26 -2.56 -0.26
CA ASN A 96 6.89 -2.81 0.23
C ASN A 96 5.91 -3.04 -0.91
N PHE A 97 6.10 -2.35 -2.04
CA PHE A 97 5.23 -2.49 -3.19
C PHE A 97 5.45 -3.84 -3.89
N SER A 98 6.69 -4.34 -3.96
CA SER A 98 6.97 -5.68 -4.50
C SER A 98 6.37 -6.79 -3.64
N VAL A 99 6.41 -6.66 -2.31
CA VAL A 99 5.76 -7.58 -1.37
C VAL A 99 4.24 -7.57 -1.56
N PHE A 100 3.63 -6.39 -1.73
CA PHE A 100 2.20 -6.29 -2.06
C PHE A 100 1.89 -7.07 -3.34
N TYR A 101 2.59 -6.77 -4.42
CA TYR A 101 2.31 -7.39 -5.70
C TYR A 101 2.53 -8.89 -5.70
N THR A 102 3.62 -9.39 -5.12
CA THR A 102 3.87 -10.83 -5.02
C THR A 102 2.76 -11.52 -4.23
N LYS A 103 2.42 -11.02 -3.04
CA LYS A 103 1.39 -11.62 -2.17
C LYS A 103 0.00 -11.61 -2.84
N PHE A 104 -0.44 -10.49 -3.40
CA PHE A 104 -1.79 -10.39 -4.01
C PHE A 104 -1.88 -11.00 -5.42
N SER A 105 -0.77 -11.10 -6.15
CA SER A 105 -0.67 -11.84 -7.42
C SER A 105 -0.72 -13.36 -7.20
N ILE A 106 -0.06 -13.86 -6.14
CA ILE A 106 -0.11 -15.27 -5.75
C ILE A 106 -1.52 -15.64 -5.27
N LEU A 107 -2.17 -14.76 -4.50
CA LEU A 107 -3.53 -14.98 -4.01
C LEU A 107 -4.63 -14.89 -5.10
N ARG A 108 -4.29 -14.63 -6.37
CA ARG A 108 -5.24 -14.43 -7.50
C ARG A 108 -6.33 -13.39 -7.22
N ILE A 109 -6.07 -12.45 -6.31
CA ILE A 109 -6.99 -11.35 -6.00
C ILE A 109 -6.85 -10.25 -7.04
N ALA A 110 -5.65 -10.13 -7.64
CA ALA A 110 -5.34 -9.14 -8.65
C ALA A 110 -6.03 -9.46 -10.00
N PRO A 111 -6.77 -8.50 -10.60
CA PRO A 111 -7.17 -8.53 -12.00
C PRO A 111 -6.01 -8.89 -12.94
N ALA A 112 -6.30 -9.56 -14.05
CA ALA A 112 -5.28 -10.02 -15.01
C ALA A 112 -4.32 -8.90 -15.47
N ASP A 113 -4.81 -7.66 -15.51
CA ASP A 113 -4.05 -6.47 -15.94
C ASP A 113 -2.94 -6.05 -14.96
N TRP A 114 -3.02 -6.44 -13.69
CA TRP A 114 -2.04 -6.06 -12.67
C TRP A 114 -0.71 -6.80 -12.85
N ARG A 115 -0.74 -8.00 -13.46
CA ARG A 115 0.47 -8.74 -13.85
C ARG A 115 1.25 -8.02 -14.96
N LYS A 116 0.55 -7.36 -15.89
CA LYS A 116 1.19 -6.54 -16.94
C LYS A 116 1.78 -5.25 -16.35
N GLN A 117 1.13 -4.67 -15.34
CA GLN A 117 1.65 -3.48 -14.66
C GLN A 117 2.94 -3.77 -13.87
N LEU A 118 3.05 -4.97 -13.26
CA LEU A 118 4.27 -5.41 -12.57
C LEU A 118 5.51 -5.41 -13.45
N SER A 119 5.39 -5.92 -14.68
CA SER A 119 6.49 -5.95 -15.65
C SER A 119 6.89 -4.56 -16.16
N THR A 120 6.05 -3.55 -15.98
CA THR A 120 6.28 -2.19 -16.47
C THR A 120 6.51 -1.17 -15.36
N MET A 121 6.54 -1.58 -14.09
CA MET A 121 6.76 -0.67 -12.97
C MET A 121 8.20 -0.15 -12.97
N PRO A 122 8.41 1.17 -13.14
CA PRO A 122 9.76 1.69 -13.27
C PRO A 122 10.55 1.71 -11.95
N LEU A 123 9.90 1.40 -10.82
CA LEU A 123 10.55 1.16 -9.52
C LEU A 123 11.17 -0.24 -9.39
N LEU A 124 10.75 -1.19 -10.23
CA LEU A 124 11.27 -2.56 -10.24
C LEU A 124 12.12 -2.85 -11.47
N SER A 125 12.02 -2.03 -12.52
CA SER A 125 12.98 -2.03 -13.63
C SER A 125 14.26 -1.33 -13.18
N TRP A 126 15.26 -2.12 -12.80
CA TRP A 126 16.64 -1.64 -12.72
C TRP A 126 17.17 -1.44 -14.13
N THR A 127 16.75 -0.37 -14.82
CA THR A 127 17.45 0.08 -16.02
C THR A 127 18.50 1.12 -15.58
N PRO A 128 19.80 0.89 -15.82
CA PRO A 128 20.87 1.81 -15.45
C PRO A 128 20.73 3.17 -16.15
#